data_AF-G8QS59-F1
#
_entry.id   AF-G8QS59-F1
#
_cell.length_a   1.000
_cell.length_b   1.000
_cell.length_c   1.000
_cell.angle_alpha   90.00
_cell.angle_beta   90.00
_cell.angle_gamma   90.00
#
_symmetry.space_group_name_H-M   'P 1'
#
loop_
_entity.id
_entity.type
_entity.pdbx_description
1 polymer ?
#
loop_
_entity_poly.entity_id
_entity_poly.type
_entity_poly.pdbx_seq_one_letter_code
_entity_poly.pdbx_strand_id
1 'polypeptide(L)' 'MVKKLASLLLIALLMAIFATSLFATPEPVVVRLHGYIPETTTFKTTDSGFEVISNANNFTYSVIQGNGTSSLFIVAK' A
#
# COMPACT_ATOMS: atom_id res chain seq x y z
N MET A 1 -6.37 45.49 -31.76
CA MET A 1 -7.39 44.69 -31.05
C MET A 1 -7.02 43.20 -30.99
N VAL A 2 -6.67 42.57 -32.12
CA VAL A 2 -6.30 41.14 -32.23
C VAL A 2 -5.14 40.68 -31.32
N LYS A 3 -4.07 41.50 -31.19
CA LYS A 3 -2.90 41.17 -30.33
C LYS A 3 -3.24 41.04 -28.84
N LYS A 4 -4.20 41.84 -28.34
CA LYS A 4 -4.65 41.77 -26.94
C LYS A 4 -5.47 40.51 -26.67
N LEU A 5 -6.33 40.15 -27.62
CA LEU A 5 -7.13 38.92 -27.56
C LEU A 5 -6.23 37.67 -27.59
N ALA A 6 -5.22 37.65 -28.46
CA ALA A 6 -4.24 36.56 -28.53
C ALA A 6 -3.46 36.38 -27.20
N SER A 7 -3.07 37.48 -26.56
CA SER A 7 -2.40 37.44 -25.26
C SER A 7 -3.30 36.89 -24.15
N LEU A 8 -4.58 37.25 -24.13
CA LEU A 8 -5.56 36.73 -23.17
C LEU A 8 -5.78 35.23 -23.34
N LEU A 9 -5.90 34.76 -24.57
CA LEU A 9 -6.04 33.33 -24.88
C LEU A 9 -4.80 32.53 -24.48
N LEU A 10 -3.60 33.08 -24.69
CA LEU A 10 -2.35 32.44 -24.29
C LEU A 10 -2.24 32.30 -22.76
N ILE A 11 -2.62 33.35 -22.02
CA ILE A 11 -2.62 33.31 -20.55
C ILE A 11 -3.65 32.31 -20.02
N ALA A 12 -4.85 32.27 -20.60
CA ALA A 12 -5.88 31.31 -20.22
C ALA A 12 -5.46 29.86 -20.48
N LEU A 13 -4.79 29.61 -21.62
CA LEU A 13 -4.25 28.29 -21.95
C LEU A 13 -3.15 27.88 -20.97
N LEU A 14 -2.25 28.81 -20.63
CA LEU A 14 -1.17 28.53 -19.68
C LEU A 14 -1.72 28.20 -18.29
N MET A 15 -2.71 28.97 -17.82
CA MET A 15 -3.39 28.72 -16.55
C MET A 15 -4.10 27.35 -16.52
N ALA A 16 -4.72 26.94 -17.63
CA ALA A 16 -5.37 25.64 -17.73
C ALA A 16 -4.36 24.47 -17.63
N ILE A 17 -3.17 24.61 -18.23
CA ILE A 17 -2.11 23.60 -18.15
C ILE A 17 -1.51 23.51 -16.74
N PHE A 18 -1.35 24.65 -16.05
CA PHE A 18 -0.90 24.64 -14.65
C PHE A 18 -1.92 24.03 -13.69
N ALA A 19 -3.22 24.19 -13.95
CA ALA A 19 -4.25 23.56 -13.13
C ALA A 19 -4.19 22.03 -13.22
N THR A 20 -3.99 21.45 -14.41
CA THR A 20 -3.97 20.00 -14.58
C THR A 20 -2.77 19.32 -13.93
N SER A 21 -1.64 20.00 -13.76
CA SER A 21 -0.47 19.46 -13.06
C SER A 21 -0.61 19.46 -11.53
N LEU A 22 -1.34 20.44 -10.96
CA LEU A 22 -1.63 20.52 -9.53
C LEU A 22 -2.62 19.44 -9.07
N PHE A 23 -3.49 18.96 -9.97
CA PHE A 23 -4.46 17.90 -9.69
C PHE A 23 -4.04 16.52 -10.22
N ALA A 24 -2.79 16.38 -10.67
CA ALA A 24 -2.22 15.07 -10.94
C ALA A 24 -2.08 14.33 -9.61
N THR A 25 -3.00 13.41 -9.31
CA THR A 25 -2.92 12.55 -8.14
C THR A 25 -1.63 11.74 -8.23
N PRO A 26 -0.71 11.84 -7.25
CA PRO A 26 0.51 11.05 -7.26
C PRO A 26 0.14 9.56 -7.30
N GLU A 27 0.82 8.80 -8.17
CA GLU A 27 0.63 7.36 -8.22
C GLU A 27 0.92 6.74 -6.84
N PRO A 28 0.09 5.80 -6.37
CA PRO A 28 0.32 5.17 -5.08
C PRO A 28 1.65 4.41 -5.10
N VAL A 29 2.59 4.83 -4.26
CA VAL A 29 3.84 4.10 -4.05
C VAL A 29 3.52 2.85 -3.21
N VAL A 30 3.75 1.67 -3.79
CA VAL A 30 3.60 0.41 -3.08
C VAL A 30 4.86 0.13 -2.27
N VAL A 31 4.78 0.33 -0.95
CA VAL A 31 5.83 -0.08 -0.01
C VAL A 31 5.67 -1.58 0.25
N ARG A 32 6.62 -2.39 -0.22
CA ARG A 32 6.69 -3.82 0.09
C ARG A 32 7.57 -4.03 1.31
N LEU A 33 6.97 -4.33 2.46
CA LEU A 33 7.69 -4.72 3.66
C LEU A 33 8.06 -6.20 3.55
N HIS A 34 9.35 -6.50 3.53
CA HIS A 34 9.85 -7.87 3.62
C HIS A 34 10.09 -8.19 5.10
N GLY A 35 9.19 -8.96 5.70
CA GLY A 35 9.37 -9.48 7.07
C GLY A 35 10.20 -10.76 7.04
N TYR A 36 11.31 -10.80 7.78
CA TYR A 36 12.03 -12.04 8.08
C TYR A 36 11.42 -12.67 9.32
N ILE A 37 10.86 -13.87 9.17
CA ILE A 37 10.49 -14.74 10.29
C ILE A 37 11.69 -15.64 10.52
N PRO A 38 12.33 -15.61 11.71
CA PRO A 38 13.48 -16.47 12.00
C PRO A 38 13.19 -17.94 11.77
N GLU A 39 14.22 -18.65 11.30
CA GLU A 39 14.20 -20.05 10.83
C GLU A 39 13.56 -21.06 11.78
N THR A 40 13.42 -20.71 13.06
CA THR A 40 12.87 -21.55 14.12
C THR A 40 11.39 -21.29 14.43
N THR A 41 10.71 -20.42 13.68
CA THR A 41 9.25 -20.22 13.79
C THR A 41 8.56 -20.87 12.60
N THR A 42 7.87 -21.98 12.84
CA THR A 42 7.19 -22.75 11.79
C THR A 42 5.68 -22.65 11.96
N PHE A 43 4.99 -22.30 10.88
CA PHE A 43 3.53 -22.28 10.80
C PHE A 43 3.06 -23.37 9.84
N LYS A 44 1.91 -23.97 10.16
CA LYS A 44 1.25 -24.93 9.29
C LYS A 44 -0.13 -24.40 8.91
N THR A 45 -0.42 -24.45 7.62
CA THR A 45 -1.77 -24.21 7.11
C THR A 45 -2.59 -25.49 7.25
N THR A 46 -3.80 -25.35 7.77
CA THR A 46 -4.78 -26.42 7.99
C THR A 46 -6.13 -26.00 7.40
N ASP A 47 -7.06 -26.94 7.26
CA ASP A 47 -8.42 -26.64 6.79
C ASP A 47 -9.17 -25.66 7.71
N SER A 48 -8.76 -25.57 8.98
CA SER A 48 -9.29 -24.66 10.00
C SER A 48 -8.52 -23.34 10.15
N GLY A 49 -7.46 -23.10 9.36
CA GLY A 49 -6.64 -21.88 9.45
C GLY A 49 -5.16 -22.17 9.70
N PHE A 50 -4.52 -21.43 10.61
CA PHE A 50 -3.08 -21.55 10.90
C PHE A 50 -2.81 -22.17 12.28
N GLU A 51 -1.85 -23.08 12.32
CA GLU A 51 -1.29 -23.67 13.54
C GLU A 51 0.17 -23.24 13.70
N VAL A 52 0.57 -22.89 14.92
CA VAL A 52 1.97 -22.58 15.25
C VAL A 52 2.65 -23.85 15.73
N ILE A 53 3.57 -24.38 14.93
CA ILE A 53 4.35 -25.59 15.28
C ILE A 53 5.50 -25.22 16.22
N SER A 54 6.15 -24.08 16.00
CA SER A 54 7.24 -23.61 16.84
C SER A 54 7.26 -22.09 16.91
N ASN A 55 7.61 -21.56 18.08
CA ASN A 55 7.74 -20.12 18.33
C ASN A 55 8.97 -19.84 19.19
N ALA A 56 10.16 -20.08 18.62
CA ALA A 56 11.41 -20.04 19.38
C ALA A 56 11.76 -18.66 19.98
N ASN A 57 11.18 -17.58 19.45
CA ASN A 57 11.43 -16.21 19.92
C ASN A 57 10.22 -15.57 20.62
N ASN A 58 9.21 -16.37 21.01
CA ASN A 58 8.00 -15.87 21.68
C ASN A 58 7.33 -14.69 20.95
N PHE A 59 7.24 -14.79 19.63
CA PHE A 59 6.51 -13.82 18.82
C PHE A 59 5.05 -13.77 19.23
N THR A 60 4.48 -12.56 19.24
CA THR A 60 3.04 -12.40 19.37
C THR A 60 2.42 -12.60 18.01
N TYR A 61 1.41 -13.47 17.92
CA TYR A 61 0.70 -13.74 16.68
C TYR A 61 -0.81 -13.64 16.88
N SER A 62 -1.54 -13.36 15.80
CA SER A 62 -3.00 -13.43 15.76
C SER A 62 -3.47 -13.90 14.40
N VAL A 63 -4.62 -14.56 14.38
CA VAL A 63 -5.27 -15.03 13.15
C VAL A 63 -6.59 -14.30 13.01
N ILE A 64 -6.79 -13.63 11.88
CA ILE A 64 -8.08 -13.05 11.52
C ILE A 64 -8.65 -13.89 10.38
N GLN A 65 -9.89 -14.33 10.55
CA GLN A 65 -10.64 -15.05 9.53
C GLN A 65 -11.76 -14.14 9.00
N GLY A 66 -11.87 -13.98 7.69
CA GLY A 66 -12.89 -13.16 7.06
C GLY A 66 -13.03 -13.44 5.57
N ASN A 67 -14.26 -13.45 5.05
CA ASN A 67 -14.59 -13.68 3.63
C ASN A 67 -13.83 -14.86 2.98
N GLY A 68 -13.80 -16.02 3.66
CA GLY A 68 -13.12 -17.23 3.16
C GLY A 68 -11.60 -17.15 3.15
N THR A 69 -11.01 -16.10 3.72
CA THR A 69 -9.56 -15.90 3.81
C THR A 69 -9.12 -15.92 5.27
N SER A 70 -8.00 -16.59 5.54
CA SER A 70 -7.33 -16.50 6.84
C SER A 70 -6.05 -15.69 6.68
N SER A 71 -5.84 -14.71 7.56
CA SER A 71 -4.61 -13.91 7.61
C SER A 71 -3.91 -14.12 8.94
N LEU A 72 -2.64 -14.52 8.87
CA LEU A 72 -1.75 -14.66 10.02
C LEU A 72 -0.93 -13.37 10.18
N PHE A 73 -1.07 -12.73 11.34
CA PHE A 73 -0.31 -11.55 11.73
C PHE A 73 0.75 -11.96 12.75
N ILE A 74 2.00 -11.58 12.50
CA ILE A 74 3.14 -11.89 13.36
C ILE A 74 3.81 -10.57 13.73
N VAL A 75 3.99 -10.34 15.03
CA VAL A 75 4.70 -9.17 15.56
C VAL A 75 6.05 -9.65 16.09
N ALA A 76 7.10 -9.27 15.37
CA ALA A 76 8.47 -9.37 15.86
C ALA A 76 8.70 -8.29 16.92
N LYS A 77 9.26 -8.67 18.08
CA LYS A 77 9.67 -7.76 19.14
C LYS A 77 11.16 -7.43 19.03
#